data_AF-A0A3L7ZPQ6-F1
#
_entry.id   AF-A0A3L7ZPQ6-F1
#
_cell.length_a   1.000
_cell.length_b   1.000
_cell.length_c   1.000
_cell.angle_alpha   90.00
_cell.angle_beta   90.00
_cell.angle_gamma   90.00
#
_symmetry.space_group_name_H-M   'P 1'
#
loop_
_entity.id
_entity.type
_entity.pdbx_description
1 polymer ?
#
loop_
_entity_poly.entity_id
_entity_poly.type
_entity_poly.pdbx_seq_one_letter_code
_entity_poly.pdbx_strand_id
1 'polypeptide(L)'
;MKRFSLLCVLAILCSLPAYSQFWISFGWNEPHCQNCLWMEQAMHLPARQAAEYHKIIHKYGQKIEKEARRDYRYWDRAARRIYDLRMERDRKIQRILTPAQFNLYVRFVREHPQRIHDYRGWYANPRYPDRRPSHDCRRYEDNYWNYRWGTIHHDNHWRNDRHDSDKHWDRDNHRHDYRKPDKPKPKKNKKDRDDRKERYYSNGRKA
;
A
#
# COMPACT_ATOMS: atom_id res chain seq x y z
N MET A 1 49.30 -20.95 -16.53
CA MET A 1 48.36 -21.03 -15.39
C MET A 1 47.61 -19.72 -15.09
N LYS A 2 48.23 -18.52 -15.17
CA LYS A 2 47.56 -17.24 -14.85
C LYS A 2 46.32 -16.89 -15.71
N ARG A 3 46.32 -17.26 -17.00
CA ARG A 3 45.21 -16.97 -17.95
C ARG A 3 43.97 -17.85 -17.70
N PHE A 4 44.16 -19.09 -17.27
CA PHE A 4 43.06 -19.99 -16.91
C PHE A 4 42.40 -19.59 -15.59
N SER A 5 43.19 -19.21 -14.58
CA SER A 5 42.63 -18.67 -13.32
C SER A 5 41.78 -17.42 -13.56
N LEU A 6 42.17 -16.54 -14.48
CA LEU A 6 41.42 -15.32 -14.79
C LEU A 6 40.07 -15.64 -15.45
N LEU A 7 40.04 -16.62 -16.36
CA LEU A 7 38.80 -17.10 -16.99
C LEU A 7 37.88 -17.80 -15.98
N CYS A 8 38.43 -18.59 -15.05
CA CYS A 8 37.65 -19.21 -13.98
C CYS A 8 37.08 -18.16 -13.01
N VAL A 9 37.84 -17.11 -12.66
CA VAL A 9 37.34 -16.01 -11.82
C VAL A 9 36.26 -15.21 -12.55
N LEU A 10 36.41 -14.93 -13.84
CA LEU A 10 35.37 -14.28 -14.65
C LEU A 10 34.10 -15.15 -14.76
N ALA A 11 34.24 -16.45 -14.96
CA ALA A 11 33.12 -17.37 -14.96
C ALA A 11 32.38 -17.41 -13.61
N ILE A 12 33.11 -17.37 -12.49
CA ILE A 12 32.53 -17.28 -11.14
C ILE A 12 31.83 -15.93 -10.92
N LEU A 13 32.45 -14.81 -11.31
CA LEU A 13 31.84 -13.48 -11.18
C LEU A 13 30.60 -13.29 -12.05
N CYS A 14 30.53 -13.95 -13.21
CA CYS A 14 29.36 -13.94 -14.10
C CYS A 14 28.31 -15.02 -13.75
N SER A 15 28.64 -16.00 -12.91
CA SER A 15 27.72 -17.05 -12.43
C SER A 15 27.24 -16.83 -11.00
N LEU A 16 27.88 -15.92 -10.25
CA LEU A 16 27.24 -15.30 -9.10
C LEU A 16 25.97 -14.62 -9.63
N PRO A 17 24.76 -15.04 -9.25
CA PRO A 17 23.60 -14.23 -9.50
C PRO A 17 23.92 -12.88 -8.87
N ALA A 18 23.96 -11.83 -9.69
CA ALA A 18 24.09 -10.49 -9.17
C ALA A 18 22.98 -10.33 -8.13
N TYR A 19 23.33 -10.40 -6.84
CA TYR A 19 22.43 -10.13 -5.72
C TYR A 19 21.97 -8.67 -5.72
N SER A 20 22.25 -7.90 -6.79
CA SER A 20 21.37 -6.84 -7.26
C SER A 20 20.08 -7.40 -7.90
N GLN A 21 19.49 -8.45 -7.31
CA GLN A 21 18.07 -8.67 -7.46
C GLN A 21 17.42 -7.49 -6.75
N PHE A 22 16.91 -6.55 -7.54
CA PHE A 22 15.98 -5.57 -7.02
C PHE A 22 14.78 -6.35 -6.51
N TRP A 23 14.77 -6.56 -5.19
CA TRP A 23 13.74 -7.29 -4.45
C TRP A 23 12.31 -6.90 -4.88
N ILE A 24 12.15 -5.65 -5.31
CA ILE A 24 10.96 -5.13 -5.97
C ILE A 24 11.45 -4.18 -7.09
N SER A 25 11.62 -4.70 -8.30
CA SER A 25 11.72 -3.90 -9.53
C SER A 25 10.81 -4.52 -10.56
N PHE A 26 10.14 -3.66 -11.32
CA PHE A 26 9.19 -4.08 -12.33
C PHE A 26 9.44 -3.32 -13.63
N GLY A 27 9.28 -4.01 -14.76
CA GLY A 27 9.38 -3.44 -16.10
C GLY A 27 8.18 -2.57 -16.48
N TRP A 28 7.78 -1.59 -15.65
CA TRP A 28 6.62 -0.73 -15.96
C TRP A 28 6.79 0.12 -17.22
N ASN A 29 8.02 0.26 -17.71
CA ASN A 29 8.33 0.99 -18.93
C ASN A 29 8.57 0.04 -20.12
N GLU A 30 8.39 -1.27 -19.95
CA GLU A 30 8.53 -2.21 -21.05
C GLU A 30 7.45 -1.94 -22.10
N PRO A 31 7.83 -1.76 -23.37
CA PRO A 31 6.87 -1.47 -24.45
C PRO A 31 5.89 -2.64 -24.67
N HIS A 32 6.25 -3.85 -24.26
CA HIS A 32 5.45 -5.07 -24.39
C HIS A 32 5.25 -5.75 -23.04
N CYS A 33 4.52 -5.11 -22.13
CA CYS A 33 4.18 -5.72 -20.84
C CYS A 33 3.26 -6.94 -21.05
N GLN A 34 3.81 -8.15 -20.93
CA GLN A 34 3.08 -9.40 -21.19
C GLN A 34 1.83 -9.56 -20.33
N ASN A 35 1.88 -9.06 -19.09
CA ASN A 35 0.75 -9.06 -18.16
C ASN A 35 -0.41 -8.18 -18.63
N CYS A 36 -0.10 -7.02 -19.23
CA CYS A 36 -1.11 -6.15 -19.79
C CYS A 36 -1.68 -6.74 -21.09
N LEU A 37 -0.81 -7.28 -21.96
CA LEU A 37 -1.21 -7.94 -23.21
C LEU A 37 -2.13 -9.14 -22.96
N TRP A 38 -1.83 -9.97 -21.95
CA TRP A 38 -2.69 -11.09 -21.59
C TRP A 38 -4.07 -10.61 -21.11
N MET A 39 -4.11 -9.56 -20.27
CA MET A 39 -5.37 -9.03 -19.76
C MET A 39 -6.20 -8.36 -20.88
N GLU A 40 -5.54 -7.64 -21.79
CA GLU A 40 -6.14 -7.06 -23.00
C GLU A 40 -6.84 -8.13 -23.82
N GLN A 41 -6.16 -9.24 -24.10
CA GLN A 41 -6.69 -10.37 -24.86
C GLN A 41 -7.83 -11.07 -24.11
N ALA A 42 -7.65 -11.37 -22.82
CA ALA A 42 -8.61 -12.11 -22.01
C ALA A 42 -9.94 -11.36 -21.80
N MET A 43 -9.92 -10.03 -21.83
CA MET A 43 -11.12 -9.18 -21.70
C MET A 43 -11.62 -8.61 -23.03
N HIS A 44 -10.98 -8.96 -24.15
CA HIS A 44 -11.27 -8.45 -25.50
C HIS A 44 -11.36 -6.91 -25.56
N LEU A 45 -10.34 -6.22 -25.03
CA LEU A 45 -10.34 -4.76 -25.01
C LEU A 45 -10.07 -4.19 -26.43
N PRO A 46 -10.87 -3.24 -26.94
CA PRO A 46 -10.53 -2.51 -28.16
C PRO A 46 -9.26 -1.68 -27.97
N ALA A 47 -8.52 -1.43 -29.05
CA ALA A 47 -7.19 -0.80 -29.01
C ALA A 47 -7.11 0.49 -28.16
N ARG A 48 -8.09 1.40 -28.28
CA ARG A 48 -8.13 2.63 -27.47
C ARG A 48 -8.34 2.36 -25.98
N GLN A 49 -9.21 1.39 -25.64
CA GLN A 49 -9.48 0.99 -24.26
C GLN A 49 -8.26 0.28 -23.65
N ALA A 50 -7.60 -0.59 -24.43
CA ALA A 50 -6.37 -1.28 -24.06
C ALA A 50 -5.23 -0.28 -23.75
N ALA A 51 -5.03 0.71 -24.61
CA ALA A 51 -4.02 1.75 -24.39
C ALA A 51 -4.22 2.51 -23.06
N GLU A 52 -5.47 2.89 -22.74
CA GLU A 52 -5.79 3.53 -21.45
C GLU A 52 -5.63 2.58 -20.27
N TYR A 53 -6.01 1.30 -20.42
CA TYR A 53 -5.78 0.27 -19.40
C TYR A 53 -4.28 0.12 -19.08
N HIS A 54 -3.43 -0.02 -20.10
CA HIS A 54 -1.97 -0.17 -19.95
C HIS A 54 -1.38 1.04 -19.23
N LYS A 55 -1.77 2.24 -19.67
CA LYS A 55 -1.35 3.51 -19.06
C LYS A 55 -1.72 3.58 -17.57
N ILE A 56 -2.93 3.16 -17.20
CA ILE A 56 -3.34 3.12 -15.78
C ILE A 56 -2.50 2.10 -15.01
N ILE A 57 -2.36 0.87 -15.51
CA ILE A 57 -1.59 -0.18 -14.82
C ILE A 57 -0.14 0.25 -14.61
N HIS A 58 0.53 0.76 -15.63
CA HIS A 58 1.93 1.15 -15.55
C HIS A 58 2.12 2.34 -14.60
N LYS A 59 1.27 3.37 -14.72
CA LYS A 59 1.33 4.56 -13.84
C LYS A 59 1.16 4.19 -12.37
N TYR A 60 0.19 3.32 -12.05
CA TYR A 60 -0.04 2.92 -10.66
C TYR A 60 0.99 1.88 -10.18
N GLY A 61 1.46 1.00 -11.05
CA GLY A 61 2.55 0.07 -10.77
C GLY A 61 3.79 0.80 -10.27
N GLN A 62 4.23 1.85 -10.98
CA GLN A 62 5.37 2.68 -10.56
C GLN A 62 5.17 3.33 -9.18
N LYS A 63 3.97 3.85 -8.91
CA LYS A 63 3.65 4.48 -7.61
C LYS A 63 3.66 3.45 -6.48
N ILE A 64 3.07 2.27 -6.72
CA ILE A 64 3.03 1.18 -5.74
C ILE A 64 4.44 0.66 -5.47
N GLU A 65 5.24 0.44 -6.52
CA GLU A 65 6.65 0.05 -6.39
C GLU A 65 7.43 1.02 -5.52
N LYS A 66 7.30 2.32 -5.79
CA LYS A 66 7.96 3.37 -5.00
C LYS A 66 7.62 3.29 -3.52
N GLU A 67 6.37 2.99 -3.19
CA GLU A 67 5.92 2.84 -1.80
C GLU A 67 6.37 1.50 -1.19
N ALA A 68 6.36 0.42 -1.95
CA ALA A 68 6.83 -0.89 -1.49
C ALA A 68 8.35 -0.93 -1.21
N ARG A 69 9.12 -0.07 -1.89
CA ARG A 69 10.58 0.06 -1.70
C ARG A 69 10.99 0.92 -0.48
N ARG A 70 10.03 1.42 0.31
CA ARG A 70 10.33 2.25 1.50
C ARG A 70 11.06 1.43 2.58
N ASP A 71 11.87 2.13 3.38
CA ASP A 71 12.52 1.56 4.58
C ASP A 71 11.46 0.98 5.53
N TYR A 72 11.83 -0.09 6.24
CA TYR A 72 10.91 -0.83 7.11
C TYR A 72 10.21 0.05 8.15
N ARG A 73 10.86 1.14 8.59
CA ARG A 73 10.28 2.12 9.54
C ARG A 73 9.01 2.79 9.02
N TYR A 74 8.75 2.73 7.72
CA TYR A 74 7.58 3.34 7.08
C TYR A 74 6.58 2.33 6.53
N TRP A 75 6.74 1.04 6.80
CA TRP A 75 5.90 -0.01 6.23
C TRP A 75 4.40 0.19 6.48
N ASP A 76 3.99 0.62 7.67
CA ASP A 76 2.56 0.86 7.97
C ASP A 76 1.99 2.01 7.12
N ARG A 77 2.77 3.08 6.98
CA ARG A 77 2.39 4.23 6.14
C ARG A 77 2.40 3.84 4.66
N ALA A 78 3.35 3.03 4.23
CA ALA A 78 3.43 2.51 2.87
C ALA A 78 2.23 1.59 2.57
N ALA A 79 1.85 0.69 3.49
CA ALA A 79 0.70 -0.20 3.35
C ALA A 79 -0.60 0.58 3.10
N ARG A 80 -0.85 1.61 3.91
CA ARG A 80 -2.00 2.51 3.72
C ARG A 80 -1.98 3.17 2.34
N ARG A 81 -0.84 3.71 1.93
CA ARG A 81 -0.70 4.37 0.63
C ARG A 81 -0.86 3.41 -0.54
N ILE A 82 -0.32 2.20 -0.43
CA ILE A 82 -0.48 1.16 -1.47
C ILE A 82 -1.94 0.72 -1.57
N TYR A 83 -2.65 0.58 -0.45
CA TYR A 83 -4.10 0.37 -0.45
C TYR A 83 -4.82 1.51 -1.19
N ASP A 84 -4.58 2.77 -0.82
CA ASP A 84 -5.21 3.92 -1.48
C ASP A 84 -4.92 3.96 -2.99
N LEU A 85 -3.69 3.65 -3.40
CA LEU A 85 -3.27 3.58 -4.79
C LEU A 85 -3.98 2.46 -5.56
N ARG A 86 -4.09 1.26 -4.98
CA ARG A 86 -4.84 0.14 -5.58
C ARG A 86 -6.30 0.50 -5.73
N MET A 87 -6.92 1.06 -4.69
CA MET A 87 -8.30 1.50 -4.74
C MET A 87 -8.51 2.56 -5.83
N GLU A 88 -7.66 3.59 -5.92
CA GLU A 88 -7.75 4.63 -6.94
C GLU A 88 -7.56 4.10 -8.37
N ARG A 89 -6.58 3.21 -8.56
CA ARG A 89 -6.35 2.50 -9.83
C ARG A 89 -7.60 1.77 -10.27
N ASP A 90 -8.19 0.98 -9.39
CA ASP A 90 -9.34 0.13 -9.71
C ASP A 90 -10.56 0.99 -10.09
N ARG A 91 -10.77 2.18 -9.48
CA ARG A 91 -11.82 3.12 -9.93
C ARG A 91 -11.59 3.62 -11.34
N LYS A 92 -10.34 3.90 -11.70
CA LYS A 92 -10.00 4.39 -13.05
C LYS A 92 -10.19 3.29 -14.08
N ILE A 93 -9.84 2.04 -13.74
CA ILE A 93 -10.10 0.87 -14.59
C ILE A 93 -11.61 0.68 -14.77
N GLN A 94 -12.39 0.75 -13.69
CA GLN A 94 -13.84 0.62 -13.77
C GLN A 94 -14.50 1.65 -14.69
N ARG A 95 -13.99 2.88 -14.73
CA ARG A 95 -14.51 3.94 -15.62
C ARG A 95 -14.25 3.70 -17.10
N ILE A 96 -13.22 2.93 -17.43
CA ILE A 96 -12.88 2.65 -18.83
C ILE A 96 -13.44 1.31 -19.30
N LEU A 97 -13.77 0.38 -18.39
CA LEU A 97 -14.29 -0.95 -18.70
C LEU A 97 -15.83 -0.99 -18.65
N THR A 98 -16.45 -1.85 -19.46
CA THR A 98 -17.86 -2.20 -19.25
C THR A 98 -18.03 -2.99 -17.94
N PRO A 99 -19.24 -3.08 -17.35
CA PRO A 99 -19.46 -3.87 -16.13
C PRO A 99 -19.01 -5.33 -16.29
N ALA A 100 -19.28 -5.96 -17.44
CA ALA A 100 -18.85 -7.33 -17.72
C ALA A 100 -17.32 -7.46 -17.79
N GLN A 101 -16.64 -6.55 -18.49
CA GLN A 101 -15.18 -6.52 -18.56
C GLN A 101 -14.55 -6.26 -17.18
N PHE A 102 -15.14 -5.37 -16.37
CA PHE A 102 -14.65 -5.09 -15.03
C PHE A 102 -14.79 -6.30 -14.09
N ASN A 103 -15.89 -7.05 -14.21
CA ASN A 103 -16.05 -8.30 -13.46
C ASN A 103 -14.98 -9.33 -13.85
N LEU A 104 -14.65 -9.45 -15.15
CA LEU A 104 -13.55 -10.28 -15.62
C LEU A 104 -12.19 -9.80 -15.08
N TYR A 105 -11.93 -8.49 -15.09
CA TYR A 105 -10.74 -7.89 -14.49
C TYR A 105 -10.57 -8.30 -13.02
N VAL A 106 -11.63 -8.11 -12.21
CA VAL A 106 -11.60 -8.47 -10.78
C VAL A 106 -11.38 -9.97 -10.59
N ARG A 107 -12.05 -10.81 -11.40
CA ARG A 107 -11.85 -12.25 -11.39
C ARG A 107 -10.39 -12.63 -11.67
N PHE A 108 -9.82 -12.11 -12.75
CA PHE A 108 -8.44 -12.40 -13.14
C PHE A 108 -7.41 -11.88 -12.13
N VAL A 109 -7.65 -10.72 -11.51
CA VAL A 109 -6.79 -10.20 -10.43
C VAL A 109 -6.78 -11.12 -9.21
N ARG A 110 -7.90 -11.78 -8.91
CA ARG A 110 -8.01 -12.74 -7.80
C ARG A 110 -7.39 -14.09 -8.13
N GLU A 111 -7.65 -14.61 -9.34
CA GLU A 111 -7.14 -15.91 -9.78
C GLU A 111 -5.63 -15.88 -10.08
N HIS A 112 -5.18 -14.79 -10.69
CA HIS A 112 -3.80 -14.59 -11.14
C HIS A 112 -3.25 -13.23 -10.68
N PRO A 113 -3.02 -13.05 -9.37
CA PRO A 113 -2.52 -11.79 -8.84
C PRO A 113 -1.15 -11.45 -9.42
N GLN A 114 -1.12 -10.38 -10.21
CA GLN A 114 0.12 -9.85 -10.77
C GLN A 114 0.96 -9.16 -9.69
N ARG A 115 2.21 -8.81 -10.05
CA ARG A 115 3.17 -8.13 -9.18
C ARG A 115 2.68 -6.83 -8.52
N ILE A 116 1.75 -6.09 -9.13
CA ILE A 116 1.06 -4.93 -8.52
C ILE A 116 0.15 -5.30 -7.33
N HIS A 117 0.00 -6.59 -7.03
CA HIS A 117 -0.75 -7.16 -5.91
C HIS A 117 0.14 -8.03 -5.00
N ASP A 118 1.47 -8.06 -5.22
CA ASP A 118 2.39 -8.96 -4.53
C ASP A 118 2.73 -8.46 -3.11
N TYR A 119 1.75 -8.53 -2.22
CA TYR A 119 1.92 -8.13 -0.82
C TYR A 119 3.05 -8.87 -0.13
N ARG A 120 3.15 -10.20 -0.32
CA ARG A 120 4.22 -10.99 0.28
C ARG A 120 5.59 -10.51 -0.21
N GLY A 121 5.71 -10.29 -1.52
CA GLY A 121 6.90 -9.69 -2.13
C GLY A 121 7.22 -8.32 -1.54
N TRP A 122 6.23 -7.46 -1.30
CA TRP A 122 6.46 -6.13 -0.72
C TRP A 122 7.03 -6.09 0.69
N TYR A 123 6.97 -7.18 1.44
CA TYR A 123 7.55 -7.26 2.79
C TYR A 123 8.67 -8.31 2.93
N ALA A 124 8.91 -9.13 1.91
CA ALA A 124 9.98 -10.12 1.88
C ALA A 124 11.38 -9.51 1.59
N ASN A 125 11.72 -8.38 2.22
CA ASN A 125 12.91 -7.59 1.89
C ASN A 125 14.21 -8.27 2.36
N PRO A 126 15.15 -8.62 1.46
CA PRO A 126 16.45 -9.18 1.83
C PRO A 126 17.27 -8.27 2.74
N ARG A 127 17.03 -6.95 2.71
CA ARG A 127 17.69 -5.99 3.62
C ARG A 127 17.19 -6.10 5.06
N TYR A 128 16.01 -6.67 5.27
CA TYR A 128 15.36 -6.77 6.57
C TYR A 128 14.79 -8.20 6.78
N PRO A 129 15.64 -9.25 6.74
CA PRO A 129 15.20 -10.64 6.68
C PRO A 129 14.39 -11.08 7.89
N ASP A 130 14.65 -10.49 9.06
CA ASP A 130 13.96 -10.82 10.32
C ASP A 130 12.73 -9.95 10.58
N ARG A 131 12.48 -8.94 9.73
CA ARG A 131 11.31 -8.09 9.87
C ARG A 131 10.09 -8.78 9.30
N ARG A 132 8.95 -8.50 9.91
CA ARG A 132 7.64 -9.00 9.51
C ARG A 132 6.71 -7.81 9.34
N PRO A 133 5.75 -7.88 8.40
CA PRO A 133 4.73 -6.86 8.30
C PRO A 133 3.96 -6.76 9.62
N SER A 134 3.57 -5.55 9.99
CA SER A 134 2.77 -5.30 11.19
C SER A 134 1.34 -5.82 11.03
N HIS A 135 0.54 -5.67 12.09
CA HIS A 135 -0.91 -5.83 11.99
C HIS A 135 -1.53 -4.89 10.97
N ASP A 136 -1.13 -3.61 10.96
CA ASP A 136 -1.69 -2.60 10.04
C ASP A 136 -1.38 -2.93 8.58
N CYS A 137 -0.19 -3.44 8.30
CA CYS A 137 0.17 -3.92 6.96
C CYS A 137 -0.82 -5.00 6.49
N ARG A 138 -1.10 -6.01 7.32
CA ARG A 138 -2.04 -7.09 7.00
C ARG A 138 -3.47 -6.57 6.86
N ARG A 139 -3.90 -5.69 7.77
CA ARG A 139 -5.23 -5.09 7.73
C ARG A 139 -5.54 -4.42 6.40
N TYR A 140 -4.61 -3.63 5.86
CA TYR A 140 -4.82 -2.97 4.57
C TYR A 140 -4.84 -3.95 3.39
N GLU A 141 -4.13 -5.08 3.51
CA GLU A 141 -4.19 -6.15 2.53
C GLU A 141 -5.53 -6.87 2.54
N ASP A 142 -5.98 -7.26 3.74
CA ASP A 142 -7.26 -7.92 3.93
C ASP A 142 -8.41 -7.02 3.48
N ASN A 143 -8.34 -5.72 3.81
CA ASN A 143 -9.32 -4.74 3.35
C ASN A 143 -9.36 -4.61 1.82
N TYR A 144 -8.22 -4.74 1.15
CA TYR A 144 -8.19 -4.74 -0.31
C TYR A 144 -8.92 -5.98 -0.83
N TRP A 145 -8.50 -7.19 -0.45
CA TRP A 145 -9.07 -8.43 -0.98
C TRP A 145 -10.52 -8.71 -0.58
N ASN A 146 -10.98 -8.16 0.54
CA ASN A 146 -12.38 -8.26 0.98
C ASN A 146 -13.25 -7.10 0.49
N TYR A 147 -12.69 -6.16 -0.28
CA TYR A 147 -13.45 -5.06 -0.85
C TYR A 147 -14.58 -5.57 -1.76
N ARG A 148 -15.70 -4.85 -1.80
CA ARG A 148 -16.84 -5.17 -2.68
C ARG A 148 -16.78 -4.34 -3.96
N TRP A 149 -16.01 -4.82 -4.94
CA TRP A 149 -15.88 -4.16 -6.26
C TRP A 149 -17.20 -4.01 -7.03
N GLY A 150 -18.21 -4.85 -6.75
CA GLY A 150 -19.48 -4.89 -7.50
C GLY A 150 -20.55 -3.87 -7.08
N THR A 151 -20.34 -3.07 -6.02
CA THR A 151 -21.37 -2.16 -5.44
C THR A 151 -21.15 -0.68 -5.77
N ILE A 152 -20.28 -0.37 -6.73
CA ILE A 152 -19.90 1.00 -7.04
C ILE A 152 -20.88 1.55 -8.09
N HIS A 153 -21.77 2.44 -7.66
CA HIS A 153 -22.79 3.07 -8.50
C HIS A 153 -22.19 4.00 -9.57
N HIS A 154 -22.93 4.19 -10.68
CA HIS A 154 -22.55 4.98 -11.85
C HIS A 154 -22.35 6.48 -11.59
N ASP A 155 -22.72 6.97 -10.40
CA ASP A 155 -22.72 8.38 -10.00
C ASP A 155 -21.38 8.87 -9.45
N ASN A 156 -20.31 8.07 -9.52
CA ASN A 156 -18.99 8.39 -8.95
C ASN A 156 -19.02 8.71 -7.45
N HIS A 157 -20.16 8.51 -6.77
CA HIS A 157 -20.27 8.71 -5.34
C HIS A 157 -19.79 7.43 -4.67
N TRP A 158 -18.47 7.27 -4.61
CA TRP A 158 -17.87 6.42 -3.61
C TRP A 158 -18.46 6.90 -2.29
N ARG A 159 -19.36 6.11 -1.69
CA ARG A 159 -19.74 6.32 -0.30
C ARG A 159 -18.44 6.56 0.46
N ASN A 160 -18.48 7.54 1.36
CA ASN A 160 -17.39 7.83 2.27
C ASN A 160 -17.16 6.62 3.20
N ASP A 161 -16.73 5.48 2.65
CA ASP A 161 -16.11 4.38 3.38
C ASP A 161 -14.65 4.75 3.72
N ARG A 162 -14.21 5.97 3.37
CA ARG A 162 -13.18 6.67 4.15
C ARG A 162 -13.74 6.83 5.56
N HIS A 163 -13.27 5.98 6.48
CA HIS A 163 -13.51 6.01 7.93
C HIS A 163 -14.78 5.34 8.49
N ASP A 164 -15.05 4.07 8.15
CA ASP A 164 -15.78 3.21 9.09
C ASP A 164 -15.03 1.95 9.52
N SER A 165 -14.03 1.50 8.75
CA SER A 165 -13.14 0.42 9.19
C SER A 165 -12.19 0.82 10.33
N ASP A 166 -11.81 2.09 10.42
CA ASP A 166 -11.03 2.59 11.57
C ASP A 166 -11.90 2.56 12.85
N LYS A 167 -13.18 2.95 12.78
CA LYS A 167 -14.07 3.04 13.95
C LYS A 167 -14.49 1.68 14.52
N HIS A 168 -14.70 0.67 13.67
CA HIS A 168 -15.17 -0.62 14.13
C HIS A 168 -14.08 -1.37 14.94
N TRP A 169 -12.81 -1.25 14.54
CA TRP A 169 -11.71 -1.99 15.17
C TRP A 169 -10.93 -1.19 16.22
N ASP A 170 -10.98 0.14 16.23
CA ASP A 170 -10.53 0.94 17.38
C ASP A 170 -11.34 0.61 18.65
N ARG A 171 -12.62 0.22 18.49
CA ARG A 171 -13.50 -0.18 19.60
C ARG A 171 -13.09 -1.51 20.24
N ASP A 172 -12.63 -2.46 19.44
CA ASP A 172 -12.25 -3.81 19.89
C ASP A 172 -10.79 -3.88 20.37
N ASN A 173 -9.90 -3.01 19.86
CA ASN A 173 -8.49 -2.94 20.28
C ASN A 173 -8.25 -2.27 21.64
N HIS A 174 -9.27 -1.68 22.27
CA HIS A 174 -9.18 -1.24 23.66
C HIS A 174 -9.25 -2.39 24.69
N ARG A 175 -9.39 -3.65 24.25
CA ARG A 175 -9.49 -4.82 25.14
C ARG A 175 -8.20 -5.62 25.33
N HIS A 176 -7.06 -5.15 24.84
CA HIS A 176 -5.76 -5.72 25.21
C HIS A 176 -5.09 -4.88 26.29
N ASP A 177 -5.39 -5.29 27.52
CA ASP A 177 -4.84 -4.84 28.79
C ASP A 177 -3.33 -5.11 28.86
N TYR A 178 -2.51 -4.28 28.21
CA TYR A 178 -1.13 -4.11 28.64
C TYR A 178 -1.14 -3.24 29.89
N ARG A 179 -1.22 -3.89 31.04
CA ARG A 179 -1.00 -3.30 32.36
C ARG A 179 0.41 -2.69 32.38
N LYS A 180 0.52 -1.40 32.02
CA LYS A 180 1.71 -0.59 32.31
C LYS A 180 1.77 -0.41 33.83
N PRO A 181 2.94 -0.52 34.48
CA PRO A 181 3.08 -0.09 35.87
C PRO A 181 2.76 1.40 35.94
N ASP A 182 1.82 1.77 36.81
CA ASP A 182 1.43 3.16 37.03
C ASP A 182 2.65 3.99 37.46
N LYS A 183 3.04 4.96 36.62
CA LYS A 183 3.91 6.05 37.08
C LYS A 183 3.03 7.02 37.89
N PRO A 184 3.42 7.41 39.11
CA PRO A 184 2.64 8.34 39.90
C PRO A 184 2.54 9.69 39.18
N LYS A 185 1.31 10.18 38.97
CA LYS A 185 1.05 11.52 38.46
C LYS A 185 1.50 12.55 39.51
N PRO A 186 2.20 13.64 39.13
CA PRO A 186 2.49 14.72 40.07
C PRO A 186 1.18 15.42 40.45
N LYS A 187 0.91 15.52 41.76
CA LYS A 187 -0.22 16.28 42.32
C LYS A 187 -0.06 17.76 41.93
N LYS A 188 -0.96 18.29 41.11
CA LYS A 188 -1.05 19.73 40.88
C LYS A 188 -1.59 20.40 42.15
N ASN A 189 -0.84 21.33 42.72
CA ASN A 189 -1.25 22.07 43.90
C ASN A 189 -2.37 23.07 43.54
N LYS A 190 -3.32 23.25 44.46
CA LYS A 190 -4.53 24.07 44.32
C LYS A 190 -4.24 25.52 43.90
N LYS A 191 -3.05 26.04 44.25
CA LYS A 191 -2.58 27.40 43.97
C LYS A 191 -2.47 27.73 42.47
N ASP A 192 -2.03 26.79 41.63
CA ASP A 192 -1.85 27.03 40.18
C ASP A 192 -3.18 27.19 39.43
N ARG A 193 -4.29 26.72 40.02
CA ARG A 193 -5.61 26.78 39.39
C ARG A 193 -6.28 28.15 39.58
N ASP A 194 -6.00 28.80 40.70
CA ASP A 194 -6.60 30.09 41.06
C ASP A 194 -5.88 31.23 40.31
N ASP A 195 -4.54 31.18 40.19
CA ASP A 195 -3.74 32.14 39.39
C ASP A 195 -4.10 32.15 37.89
N ARG A 196 -4.60 31.02 37.37
CA ARG A 196 -5.06 30.94 35.97
C ARG A 196 -6.43 31.58 35.76
N LYS A 197 -7.27 31.61 36.79
CA LYS A 197 -8.61 32.22 36.74
C LYS A 197 -8.54 33.74 36.81
N GLU A 198 -7.67 34.30 37.66
CA GLU A 198 -7.49 35.76 37.74
C GLU A 198 -6.94 36.37 36.45
N ARG A 199 -6.01 35.66 35.78
CA ARG A 199 -5.44 36.12 34.51
C ARG A 199 -6.46 36.20 33.37
N TYR A 200 -7.56 35.45 33.45
CA TYR A 200 -8.61 35.44 32.43
C TYR A 200 -9.62 36.58 32.61
N TYR A 201 -9.85 37.04 33.86
CA TYR A 201 -10.75 38.17 34.14
C TYR A 201 -10.09 39.54 34.03
N SER A 202 -8.76 39.65 34.19
CA SER A 202 -8.00 40.90 34.04
C SER A 202 -7.91 41.39 32.59
N ASN A 203 -7.79 40.47 31.61
CA ASN A 203 -7.64 40.83 30.20
C ASN A 203 -8.95 41.16 29.46
N GLY A 204 -10.09 41.09 30.14
CA GLY A 204 -11.41 41.43 29.57
C GLY A 204 -11.91 42.86 29.86
N ARG A 205 -11.12 43.68 30.59
CA ARG A 205 -11.44 45.08 30.91
C ARG A 205 -10.27 46.00 30.50
N LYS A 206 -10.03 46.10 29.20
CA LYS A 206 -9.34 47.25 28.60
C LYS A 206 -10.05 47.57 27.28
N ALA A 207 -11.11 48.37 27.40
CA ALA A 207 -11.63 49.23 26.34
C ALA A 207 -11.31 50.66 26.77
#